data_AF-F4HN79-F1
#
_entry.id   AF-F4HN79-F1
#
_cell.length_a   1.000
_cell.length_b   1.000
_cell.length_c   1.000
_cell.angle_alpha   90.00
_cell.angle_beta   90.00
_cell.angle_gamma   90.00
#
_symmetry.space_group_name_H-M   'P 1'
#
loop_
_entity.id
_entity.type
_entity.pdbx_description
1 polymer ?
#
loop_
_entity_poly.entity_id
_entity_poly.type
_entity_poly.pdbx_seq_one_letter_code
_entity_poly.pdbx_strand_id
1 'polypeptide(L)'
;MTKQKGRNPIKIISVRIPEFVDKQIEALVELGLFKDRSDFINYALQKILFEMFDKIIIYLSEDVVELVLSQNPTPLQLRRSFKR
;
A
#
# COMPACT_ATOMS: atom_id res chain seq x y z
N MET A 1 -27.75 1.65 18.85
CA MET A 1 -27.02 1.38 17.59
C MET A 1 -25.52 1.50 17.86
N THR A 2 -24.82 0.37 18.01
CA THR A 2 -23.38 0.33 18.29
C THR A 2 -22.58 0.55 17.01
N LYS A 3 -21.77 1.62 16.98
CA LYS A 3 -20.84 1.91 15.88
C LYS A 3 -19.77 0.81 15.82
N GLN A 4 -19.84 -0.06 14.81
CA GLN A 4 -18.73 -0.97 14.51
C GLN A 4 -17.52 -0.13 14.08
N LYS A 5 -16.45 -0.19 14.86
CA LYS A 5 -15.15 0.45 14.62
C LYS A 5 -14.57 -0.18 13.34
N GLY A 6 -14.60 0.55 12.24
CA GLY A 6 -14.21 0.06 10.91
C GLY A 6 -12.81 -0.52 10.92
N ARG A 7 -12.69 -1.85 10.80
CA ARG A 7 -11.42 -2.51 10.48
C ARG A 7 -11.05 -2.09 9.05
N ASN A 8 -9.83 -1.59 8.84
CA ASN A 8 -9.33 -1.35 7.50
C ASN A 8 -9.48 -2.64 6.67
N PRO A 9 -9.96 -2.55 5.42
CA PRO A 9 -10.13 -3.73 4.58
C PRO A 9 -8.77 -4.39 4.36
N ILE A 10 -8.65 -5.67 4.73
CA ILE A 10 -7.46 -6.50 4.51
C ILE A 10 -7.68 -7.29 3.21
N LYS A 11 -6.65 -7.36 2.37
CA LYS A 11 -6.65 -8.18 1.16
C LYS A 11 -5.58 -9.27 1.27
N ILE A 12 -5.94 -10.49 0.87
CA ILE A 12 -5.00 -11.62 0.79
C ILE A 12 -4.36 -11.61 -0.59
N ILE A 13 -3.03 -11.74 -0.62
CA ILE A 13 -2.24 -11.90 -1.84
C ILE A 13 -1.52 -13.25 -1.80
N SER A 14 -1.38 -13.89 -2.96
CA SER A 14 -0.63 -15.14 -3.12
C SER A 14 0.37 -14.95 -4.26
N VAL A 15 1.62 -15.30 -4.02
CA VAL A 15 2.73 -15.11 -4.97
C VAL A 15 3.61 -16.35 -4.97
N ARG A 16 4.28 -16.61 -6.10
CA ARG A 16 5.34 -17.61 -6.20
C ARG A 16 6.68 -16.90 -6.10
N ILE A 17 7.57 -17.41 -5.25
CA ILE A 17 8.91 -16.87 -5.04
C ILE A 17 9.96 -17.97 -5.18
N PRO A 18 11.21 -17.61 -5.53
CA PRO A 18 12.33 -18.55 -5.45
C PRO A 18 12.53 -19.06 -4.01
N GLU A 19 12.91 -20.33 -3.86
CA GLU A 19 13.11 -20.96 -2.55
C GLU A 19 14.15 -20.22 -1.68
N PHE A 20 15.22 -19.71 -2.30
CA PHE A 20 16.25 -18.98 -1.57
C PHE A 20 15.71 -17.70 -0.91
N VAL A 21 14.68 -17.08 -1.49
CA VAL A 21 14.04 -15.88 -0.93
C VAL A 21 13.28 -16.27 0.33
N ASP A 22 12.49 -17.35 0.30
CA ASP A 22 11.78 -17.85 1.48
C ASP A 22 12.75 -18.17 2.63
N LYS A 23 13.89 -18.81 2.32
CA LYS A 23 14.94 -19.09 3.32
C LYS A 23 15.53 -17.84 3.96
N GLN A 24 15.76 -16.78 3.17
CA GLN A 24 16.24 -15.51 3.72
C GLN A 24 15.19 -14.85 4.61
N ILE A 25 13.91 -14.90 4.23
CA ILE A 25 12.81 -14.37 5.05
C ILE A 25 12.76 -15.11 6.39
N GLU A 26 12.84 -16.44 6.36
CA GLU A 26 12.80 -17.24 7.58
C GLU A 26 13.96 -16.92 8.52
N ALA A 27 15.18 -16.80 7.99
CA ALA A 27 16.33 -16.41 8.80
C ALA A 27 16.14 -15.05 9.51
N LEU A 28 15.51 -14.07 8.84
CA LEU A 28 15.22 -12.77 9.45
C LEU A 28 14.18 -12.86 10.57
N VAL A 29 13.19 -13.75 10.43
CA VAL A 29 12.18 -14.02 11.47
C VAL A 29 12.83 -14.75 12.65
N GLU A 30 13.66 -15.76 12.39
CA GLU A 30 14.39 -16.52 13.42
C GLU A 30 15.34 -15.65 14.25
N LEU A 31 15.96 -14.64 13.62
CA LEU A 31 16.77 -13.65 14.31
C LEU A 31 15.95 -12.66 15.15
N GLY A 32 14.62 -12.71 15.09
CA GLY A 32 13.72 -11.84 15.85
C GLY A 32 13.60 -10.42 15.31
N LEU A 33 14.05 -10.17 14.07
CA LEU A 33 13.91 -8.86 13.41
C LEU A 33 12.45 -8.59 13.00
N PHE A 34 11.70 -9.65 12.73
CA PHE A 34 10.29 -9.60 12.35
C PHE A 34 9.50 -10.63 13.15
N LYS A 35 8.23 -10.32 13.42
CA LYS A 35 7.36 -11.20 14.20
C LYS A 35 7.06 -12.52 13.46
N ASP A 36 6.81 -12.42 12.17
CA ASP A 36 6.47 -13.53 11.28
C ASP A 36 6.73 -13.14 9.81
N ARG A 37 6.56 -14.10 8.90
CA ARG A 37 6.75 -13.87 7.45
C ARG A 37 5.83 -12.79 6.90
N SER A 38 4.60 -12.69 7.41
CA SER A 38 3.63 -11.71 6.92
C SER A 38 4.02 -10.29 7.33
N ASP A 39 4.54 -10.12 8.54
CA ASP A 39 5.09 -8.86 9.03
C ASP A 39 6.24 -8.37 8.15
N PHE A 40 7.20 -9.26 7.85
CA PHE A 40 8.29 -8.96 6.90
C PHE A 40 7.76 -8.56 5.51
N ILE A 41 6.88 -9.35 4.91
CA ILE A 41 6.37 -9.10 3.55
C ILE A 41 5.61 -7.77 3.50
N ASN A 42 4.77 -7.48 4.50
CA ASN A 42 4.05 -6.21 4.57
C ASN A 42 5.00 -5.02 4.70
N TYR A 43 6.03 -5.14 5.55
CA TYR A 43 7.06 -4.12 5.68
C TYR A 43 7.81 -3.89 4.36
N ALA A 44 8.28 -4.97 3.73
CA ALA A 44 9.03 -4.90 2.47
C ALA A 44 8.21 -4.26 1.35
N LEU A 45 6.92 -4.62 1.23
CA LEU A 45 6.00 -4.03 0.25
C LEU A 45 5.79 -2.53 0.48
N GLN A 46 5.61 -2.10 1.73
CA GLN A 46 5.48 -0.67 2.03
C GLN A 46 6.79 0.07 1.73
N LYS A 47 7.92 -0.48 2.18
CA LYS A 47 9.24 0.11 2.00
C LYS A 47 9.58 0.29 0.52
N ILE A 48 9.36 -0.72 -0.31
CA ILE A 48 9.63 -0.63 -1.74
C ILE A 48 8.69 0.35 -2.44
N LEU A 49 7.41 0.41 -2.05
CA LEU A 49 6.47 1.40 -2.61
C LEU A 49 6.90 2.83 -2.31
N PHE A 50 7.34 3.11 -1.07
CA PHE A 50 7.89 4.41 -0.71
C PHE A 50 9.16 4.74 -1.52
N GLU A 51 10.11 3.80 -1.62
CA GLU A 51 11.37 4.02 -2.35
C GLU A 51 11.19 4.11 -3.87
N MET A 52 10.19 3.43 -4.42
CA MET A 52 9.83 3.52 -5.82
C MET A 52 9.14 4.84 -6.13
N PHE A 53 8.31 5.37 -5.23
CA PHE A 53 7.59 6.63 -5.47
C PHE A 53 8.54 7.78 -5.83
N ASP A 54 9.69 7.87 -5.14
CA ASP A 54 10.72 8.88 -5.41
C ASP A 54 11.45 8.67 -6.75
N LYS A 55 11.38 7.47 -7.33
CA LYS A 55 12.08 7.07 -8.56
C LYS A 55 11.15 6.96 -9.77
N ILE A 56 9.83 6.96 -9.56
CA ILE A 56 8.87 7.02 -10.64
C ILE A 56 8.88 8.44 -11.18
N ILE A 57 9.76 8.69 -12.15
CA ILE A 57 9.59 9.79 -13.10
C ILE A 57 8.39 9.38 -13.95
N ILE A 58 7.21 9.86 -13.58
CA ILE A 58 6.07 9.85 -14.50
C ILE A 58 6.50 10.78 -15.64
N TYR A 59 6.94 10.22 -16.76
CA TYR A 59 6.83 10.96 -18.01
C TYR A 59 5.34 11.20 -18.19
N LEU A 60 4.91 12.45 -17.99
CA LEU A 60 3.56 12.87 -18.33
C LEU A 60 3.40 12.63 -19.84
N SER A 61 2.95 11.43 -20.24
CA SER A 61 2.22 11.30 -21.48
C SER A 61 0.82 11.85 -21.23
N GLU A 62 0.19 12.39 -22.28
CA GLU A 62 -1.16 12.97 -22.21
C GLU A 62 -2.16 11.99 -21.58
N ASP A 63 -1.98 10.69 -21.82
CA ASP A 63 -2.81 9.61 -21.25
C ASP A 63 -2.75 9.52 -19.71
N VAL A 64 -1.58 9.75 -19.10
CA VAL A 64 -1.42 9.69 -17.64
C VAL A 64 -2.05 10.92 -16.98
N VAL A 65 -1.98 12.07 -17.65
CA VAL A 65 -2.63 13.30 -17.20
C VAL A 65 -4.15 13.12 -17.19
N GLU A 66 -4.71 12.53 -18.25
CA GLU A 66 -6.14 12.27 -18.37
C GLU A 66 -6.64 11.25 -17.32
N LEU A 67 -5.85 10.21 -17.01
CA LEU A 67 -6.16 9.24 -15.96
C LEU A 67 -6.16 9.87 -14.55
N VAL A 68 -5.25 10.79 -14.27
CA VAL A 68 -5.18 11.49 -12.97
C VAL A 68 -6.30 12.53 -12.85
N LEU A 69 -6.58 13.29 -13.93
CA LEU A 69 -7.62 14.32 -13.94
C LEU A 69 -9.04 13.74 -13.97
N SER A 70 -9.24 12.53 -14.51
CA SER A 70 -10.53 11.83 -14.46
C SER A 70 -10.91 11.34 -13.05
N GLN A 71 -9.94 11.24 -12.14
CA GLN A 71 -10.18 10.97 -10.72
C GLN A 71 -10.61 12.24 -9.98
N ASN A 72 -11.79 12.79 -10.36
CA ASN A 72 -12.40 13.88 -9.60
C ASN A 72 -12.72 13.42 -8.17
N PRO A 73 -12.42 14.22 -7.13
CA PRO A 73 -12.86 13.93 -5.77
C PRO A 73 -14.38 13.92 -5.74
N THR A 74 -14.97 12.87 -5.16
CA THR A 74 -16.42 12.75 -5.03
C THR A 74 -16.97 14.01 -4.33
N PRO A 75 -18.05 14.66 -4.82
CA PRO A 75 -18.57 15.93 -4.31
C PRO A 75 -18.97 15.95 -2.82
N LEU A 76 -18.92 14.81 -2.13
CA LEU A 76 -19.23 14.66 -0.72
C LEU A 76 -18.17 15.23 0.22
N GLN A 77 -16.96 15.55 -0.26
CA GLN A 77 -15.89 16.14 0.55
C GLN A 77 -15.98 17.69 0.64
N LEU A 78 -16.68 18.36 -0.28
CA LEU A 78 -16.71 19.84 -0.34
C LEU A 78 -17.77 20.50 0.56
N ARG A 79 -18.75 19.73 1.05
CA ARG A 79 -19.90 20.29 1.82
C ARG A 79 -19.65 20.51 3.32
N ARG A 80 -18.49 20.14 3.87
CA ARG A 80 -18.20 20.31 5.31
C ARG A 80 -17.34 21.53 5.65
N SER A 81 -16.83 22.26 4.65
CA SER A 81 -15.90 23.39 4.88
C SER A 81 -16.56 24.77 4.81
N PHE A 82 -17.85 24.87 4.47
CA PHE A 82 -18.60 26.12 4.46
C PHE A 82 -19.80 26.02 5.40
N LYS A 83 -19.52 26.04 6.70
CA LYS A 83 -20.51 26.43 7.71
C LYS A 83 -19.92 27.66 8.43
N ARG A 84 -20.32 28.85 7.96
CA ARG A 84 -20.40 30.06 8.78
C ARG A 84 -21.87 30.30 9.05
#